data_AF-A0A9W8X9H6-F1
#
_entry.id   AF-A0A9W8X9H6-F1
#
_cell.length_a   1.000
_cell.length_b   1.000
_cell.length_c   1.000
_cell.angle_alpha   90.00
_cell.angle_beta   90.00
_cell.angle_gamma   90.00
#
_symmetry.space_group_name_H-M   'P 1'
#
loop_
_entity.id
_entity.type
_entity.pdbx_description
1 polymer ?
#
loop_
_entity_poly.entity_id
_entity_poly.type
_entity_poly.pdbx_seq_one_letter_code
_entity_poly.pdbx_strand_id
1 'polypeptide(L)' 'MDTGSYMNEDTFTNPNWKEDYFGPNYDKLLSLKQKYDPDFLLYGKPNPGHEFFEVDGDGRLCRVE' A
#
# COMPACT_ATOMS: atom_id res chain seq x y z
N MET A 1 -16.71 -9.27 14.04
CA MET A 1 -15.85 -10.26 13.37
C MET A 1 -14.65 -9.48 12.91
N ASP A 2 -13.45 -9.91 13.31
CA ASP A 2 -12.19 -9.33 12.86
C ASP A 2 -11.80 -10.10 11.59
N THR A 3 -12.13 -9.54 10.43
CA THR A 3 -12.02 -10.20 9.12
C THR A 3 -11.50 -9.18 8.10
N GLY A 4 -10.79 -9.66 7.09
CA GLY A 4 -10.32 -8.84 5.97
C GLY A 4 -11.01 -9.18 4.65
N SER A 5 -10.45 -8.67 3.55
CA SER A 5 -10.86 -8.98 2.19
C SER A 5 -9.66 -9.42 1.33
N TYR A 6 -9.97 -10.09 0.22
CA TYR A 6 -8.94 -10.63 -0.66
C TYR A 6 -8.42 -9.58 -1.64
N MET A 7 -7.20 -9.10 -1.42
CA MET A 7 -6.64 -7.96 -2.16
C MET A 7 -6.66 -8.07 -3.69
N ASN A 8 -6.56 -9.29 -4.24
CA ASN A 8 -6.51 -9.49 -5.69
C ASN A 8 -7.87 -9.35 -6.37
N GLU A 9 -8.96 -9.35 -5.61
CA GLU A 9 -10.34 -9.28 -6.12
C GLU A 9 -11.11 -8.09 -5.51
N ASP A 10 -10.39 -7.12 -4.95
CA ASP A 10 -10.96 -5.90 -4.34
C ASP A 10 -10.51 -4.63 -5.10
N THR A 11 -10.89 -3.45 -4.60
CA THR A 11 -10.64 -2.16 -5.23
C THR A 11 -9.43 -1.43 -4.66
N PHE A 12 -8.73 -0.67 -5.50
CA PHE A 12 -7.67 0.24 -5.08
C PHE A 12 -8.19 1.48 -4.34
N THR A 13 -9.51 1.66 -4.21
CA THR A 13 -10.14 2.81 -3.54
C THR A 13 -10.59 2.52 -2.10
N ASN A 14 -10.31 1.32 -1.56
CA ASN A 14 -10.72 0.97 -0.20
C ASN A 14 -9.99 1.86 0.83
N PRO A 15 -10.71 2.64 1.68
CA PRO A 15 -10.07 3.48 2.70
C PRO A 15 -9.42 2.67 3.84
N ASN A 16 -9.86 1.44 4.07
CA ASN A 16 -9.38 0.56 5.14
C ASN A 16 -8.39 -0.52 4.63
N TRP A 17 -7.86 -0.34 3.43
CA TRP A 17 -7.02 -1.33 2.72
C TRP A 17 -5.89 -1.96 3.54
N LYS A 18 -5.27 -1.22 4.49
CA LYS A 18 -4.19 -1.76 5.33
C LYS A 18 -4.70 -2.91 6.19
N GLU A 19 -5.83 -2.69 6.86
CA GLU A 19 -6.46 -3.68 7.72
C GLU A 19 -7.10 -4.79 6.87
N ASP A 20 -7.90 -4.41 5.87
CA ASP A 20 -8.65 -5.38 5.07
C ASP A 20 -7.74 -6.34 4.29
N TYR A 21 -6.64 -5.85 3.69
CA TYR A 21 -5.78 -6.67 2.82
C TYR A 21 -4.61 -7.33 3.55
N PHE A 22 -4.11 -6.72 4.63
CA PHE A 22 -2.88 -7.17 5.28
C PHE A 22 -3.05 -7.39 6.79
N GLY A 23 -4.01 -6.71 7.42
CA GLY A 23 -4.30 -6.77 8.85
C GLY A 23 -3.05 -6.64 9.72
N PRO A 24 -2.86 -7.52 10.72
CA PRO A 24 -1.73 -7.43 11.65
C PRO A 24 -0.36 -7.67 10.99
N ASN A 25 -0.30 -8.10 9.73
CA ASN A 25 0.96 -8.27 9.01
C ASN A 25 1.48 -7.00 8.35
N TYR A 26 0.68 -5.93 8.30
CA TYR A 26 1.01 -4.70 7.56
C TYR A 26 2.40 -4.14 7.92
N ASP A 27 2.65 -3.89 9.21
CA ASP A 27 3.90 -3.29 9.68
C ASP A 27 5.12 -4.16 9.37
N LYS A 28 4.96 -5.49 9.48
CA LYS A 28 6.02 -6.44 9.13
C LYS A 28 6.33 -6.38 7.63
N LEU A 29 5.30 -6.37 6.78
CA LEU A 29 5.48 -6.28 5.33
C LEU A 29 6.09 -4.94 4.92
N LEU A 30 5.67 -3.84 5.54
CA LEU A 30 6.25 -2.51 5.32
C LEU A 30 7.74 -2.49 5.71
N SER A 31 8.11 -3.09 6.83
CA SER A 31 9.52 -3.17 7.25
C SER A 31 10.38 -3.98 6.26
N LEU A 32 9.84 -5.05 5.69
CA LEU A 32 10.52 -5.84 4.65
C LEU A 32 10.64 -5.04 3.35
N LYS A 33 9.58 -4.31 2.98
CA LYS A 33 9.60 -3.40 1.83
C LYS A 33 10.69 -2.35 1.99
N GLN A 34 10.78 -1.68 3.14
CA GLN A 34 11.84 -0.71 3.44
C GLN A 34 13.24 -1.33 3.43
N LYS A 35 13.38 -2.59 3.86
CA LYS A 35 14.66 -3.30 3.85
C LYS A 35 15.15 -3.63 2.43
N TYR A 36 14.25 -4.08 1.55
CA TYR A 36 14.63 -4.61 0.23
C TYR A 36 14.39 -3.62 -0.92
N ASP A 37 13.55 -2.61 -0.70
CA ASP A 37 13.22 -1.53 -1.64
C ASP A 37 13.11 -0.19 -0.88
N PRO A 38 14.22 0.31 -0.32
CA PRO A 38 14.23 1.50 0.54
C PRO A 38 13.76 2.77 -0.18
N ASP A 39 13.98 2.84 -1.49
CA ASP A 39 13.56 3.97 -2.33
C ASP A 39 12.15 3.82 -2.89
N PHE A 40 11.46 2.70 -2.56
CA PHE A 40 10.12 2.36 -3.04
C PHE A 40 9.99 2.40 -4.57
N LEU A 41 11.02 1.91 -5.27
CA LEU A 41 11.06 1.83 -6.73
C LEU A 41 9.92 0.97 -7.28
N LEU A 42 9.58 -0.13 -6.60
CA LEU A 42 8.51 -1.04 -7.01
C LEU A 42 7.16 -0.57 -6.44
N TYR A 43 6.63 0.53 -7.00
CA TYR A 43 5.33 1.09 -6.63
C TYR A 43 4.15 0.23 -7.13
N GLY A 44 3.07 0.21 -6.36
CA GLY A 44 1.77 -0.31 -6.79
C GLY A 44 0.70 -0.08 -5.73
N LYS A 45 -0.49 0.36 -6.11
CA LYS A 45 -1.64 0.55 -5.20
C LYS A 45 -2.49 -0.73 -5.19
N PRO A 46 -2.76 -1.37 -4.04
CA PRO A 46 -2.57 -0.92 -2.65
C PRO A 46 -1.43 -1.65 -1.91
N ASN A 47 -0.24 -1.80 -2.49
CA ASN A 47 0.87 -2.53 -1.85
C ASN A 47 1.43 -1.75 -0.63
N PRO A 48 1.99 -2.43 0.38
CA PRO A 48 2.60 -1.76 1.54
C PRO A 48 3.61 -0.67 1.13
N GLY A 49 3.40 0.54 1.66
CA GLY A 49 4.22 1.71 1.35
C GLY A 49 3.73 2.55 0.17
N HIS A 50 2.65 2.16 -0.53
CA HIS A 50 2.07 3.01 -1.58
C HIS A 50 1.58 4.36 -1.04
N GLU A 51 1.26 4.45 0.25
CA GLU A 51 0.81 5.67 0.91
C GLU A 51 1.88 6.77 1.01
N PHE A 52 3.14 6.46 0.74
CA PHE A 52 4.21 7.47 0.65
C PHE A 52 4.22 8.18 -0.71
N PHE A 53 3.28 7.82 -1.59
CA PHE A 53 3.14 8.40 -2.91
C PHE A 53 1.68 8.72 -3.21
N GLU A 54 1.49 9.72 -4.05
CA GLU A 54 0.21 10.06 -4.65
C GLU A 54 0.36 10.23 -6.16
N VAL A 55 -0.75 10.06 -6.88
CA VAL A 55 -0.81 10.32 -8.31
C VAL A 55 -1.44 11.70 -8.50
N ASP A 56 -0.69 12.64 -9.08
CA ASP A 56 -1.16 14.00 -9.34
C ASP A 56 -2.28 14.05 -10.41
N GLY A 57 -2.86 15.22 -10.64
CA GLY A 57 -3.94 15.41 -11.62
C GLY A 57 -3.54 15.11 -13.07
N ASP A 58 -2.24 15.10 -13.37
CA ASP A 58 -1.68 14.77 -14.68
C ASP A 58 -1.24 13.29 -14.78
N GLY A 59 -1.41 12.51 -13.72
CA GLY A 59 -1.04 11.10 -13.67
C GLY A 59 0.41 10.82 -13.26
N ARG A 60 1.17 11.82 -12.79
CA ARG A 60 2.54 11.62 -12.29
C ARG A 60 2.52 11.03 -10.89
N LEU A 61 3.45 10.10 -10.63
CA LEU A 61 3.67 9.57 -9.30
C LEU A 61 4.63 10.50 -8.52
N CYS A 62 4.15 11.06 -7.41
CA CYS A 62 4.86 12.00 -6.56
C CYS A 62 4.99 11.45 -5.14
N ARG A 63 6.07 11.78 -4.42
CA ARG A 63 6.17 11.48 -2.98
C ARG A 63 5.27 12.43 -2.20
N VAL A 64 4.56 11.89 -1.22
CA VAL A 64 3.80 12.69 -0.24
C VAL A 64 4.81 13.22 0.79
N GLU A 65 4.88 14.54 0.95
CA GLU A 65 5.73 15.20 1.96
C GLU A 65 5.12 15.16 3.37
#